data_AF-A0A381SLX2-F1
#
_entry.id   AF-A0A381SLX2-F1
#
_cell.length_a   1.000
_cell.length_b   1.000
_cell.length_c   1.000
_cell.angle_alpha   90.00
_cell.angle_beta   90.00
_cell.angle_gamma   90.00
#
_symmetry.space_group_name_H-M   'P 1'
#
loop_
_entity.id
_entity.type
_entity.pdbx_description
1 polymer ?
#
loop_
_entity_poly.entity_id
_entity_poly.type
_entity_poly.pdbx_seq_one_letter_code
_entity_poly.pdbx_strand_id
1 'polypeptide(L)'
;MNFKTTFIFLQLSLTLLSAEVSEGYVIFTPGAGGPGGGGDNTTYLLDHNDNEVHTWSHVRNCASMPYLFPDSTIIYPYRVPNPSMNAGGVGGGISKLSWDGSTLWDYQFANNTYQHHHDVEPLPNGNVLIIVWERKTDTEAYSMGRQTINNPLNEMWSEAILELDPETGNIVWEWHLWDHLCQDISSS
;
A
#
# COMPACT_ATOMS: atom_id res chain seq x y z
N MET A 1 -60.53 51.54 2.74
CA MET A 1 -60.01 50.18 2.47
C MET A 1 -58.61 50.38 1.91
N ASN A 2 -57.57 50.21 2.74
CA ASN A 2 -56.20 50.59 2.39
C ASN A 2 -55.43 49.36 1.92
N PHE A 3 -55.11 49.29 0.63
CA PHE A 3 -54.24 48.26 0.09
C PHE A 3 -52.78 48.61 0.39
N LYS A 4 -52.06 47.70 1.06
CA LYS A 4 -50.60 47.76 1.22
C LYS A 4 -49.96 46.96 0.09
N THR A 5 -49.19 47.63 -0.75
CA THR A 5 -48.39 46.98 -1.80
C THR A 5 -47.06 46.54 -1.19
N THR A 6 -46.83 45.23 -1.13
CA THR A 6 -45.57 44.65 -0.69
C THR A 6 -44.69 44.39 -1.91
N PHE A 7 -43.49 44.96 -1.94
CA PHE A 7 -42.48 44.66 -2.96
C PHE A 7 -41.53 43.57 -2.44
N ILE A 8 -41.36 42.51 -3.24
CA ILE A 8 -40.38 41.45 -3.00
C ILE A 8 -39.19 41.71 -3.91
N PHE A 9 -38.02 41.94 -3.33
CA PHE A 9 -36.76 42.00 -4.07
C PHE A 9 -36.14 40.59 -4.12
N LEU A 10 -35.97 40.06 -5.33
CA LEU A 10 -35.27 38.82 -5.59
C LEU A 10 -33.84 39.15 -6.01
N GLN A 11 -32.85 38.83 -5.18
CA GLN A 11 -31.44 39.02 -5.50
C GLN A 11 -30.89 37.73 -6.11
N LEU A 12 -30.60 37.76 -7.42
CA LEU A 12 -29.86 36.70 -8.10
C LEU A 12 -28.36 36.97 -7.94
N SER A 13 -27.66 36.11 -7.20
CA SER A 13 -26.20 36.10 -7.13
C SER A 13 -25.63 35.15 -8.19
N LEU A 14 -24.81 35.69 -9.11
CA LEU A 14 -24.09 34.93 -10.12
C LEU A 14 -22.64 34.75 -9.65
N THR A 15 -22.24 33.52 -9.33
CA THR A 15 -20.84 33.16 -9.04
C THR A 15 -20.20 32.53 -10.26
N LEU A 16 -19.17 33.16 -10.81
CA LEU A 16 -18.32 32.56 -11.82
C LEU A 16 -17.33 31.62 -11.12
N LEU A 17 -17.46 30.31 -11.36
CA LEU A 17 -16.47 29.33 -10.93
C LEU A 17 -15.34 29.30 -11.98
N SER A 18 -14.14 29.71 -11.57
CA SER A 18 -12.90 29.41 -12.32
C SER A 18 -12.21 28.24 -11.64
N ALA A 19 -11.89 27.19 -12.39
CA ALA A 19 -11.00 26.13 -11.94
C ALA A 19 -9.60 26.42 -12.47
N GLU A 20 -8.61 26.45 -11.59
CA GLU A 20 -7.20 26.40 -11.98
C GLU A 20 -6.75 24.93 -12.03
N VAL A 21 -5.84 24.61 -12.94
CA VAL A 21 -5.17 23.31 -12.92
C VAL A 21 -4.26 23.29 -11.70
N SER A 22 -4.46 22.33 -10.80
CA SER A 22 -3.47 22.08 -9.75
C SER A 22 -2.28 21.41 -10.41
N GLU A 23 -1.10 22.02 -10.29
CA GLU A 23 0.16 21.44 -10.76
C GLU A 23 0.58 20.19 -9.94
N GLY A 24 -0.13 19.91 -8.84
CA GLY A 24 0.03 18.72 -8.02
C GLY A 24 1.32 18.71 -7.20
N TYR A 25 1.57 17.56 -6.59
CA TYR A 25 2.80 17.27 -5.85
C TYR A 25 3.36 15.92 -6.30
N VAL A 26 4.67 15.74 -6.12
CA VAL A 26 5.35 14.47 -6.30
C VAL A 26 5.78 13.96 -4.93
N ILE A 27 5.34 12.76 -4.56
CA ILE A 27 5.82 12.07 -3.36
C ILE A 27 6.62 10.83 -3.75
N PHE A 28 7.80 10.65 -3.15
CA PHE A 28 8.61 9.46 -3.38
C PHE A 28 9.57 9.19 -2.23
N THR A 29 10.01 7.93 -2.11
CA THR A 29 11.13 7.54 -1.26
C THR A 29 12.19 6.88 -2.14
N PRO A 30 13.44 7.39 -2.19
CA PRO A 30 14.52 6.73 -2.92
C PRO A 30 14.81 5.34 -2.36
N GLY A 31 14.22 4.32 -2.98
CA GLY A 31 14.55 2.93 -2.69
C GLY A 31 15.87 2.56 -3.35
N ALA A 32 16.82 2.02 -2.59
CA ALA A 32 17.96 1.34 -3.18
C ALA A 32 17.52 -0.06 -3.61
N GLY A 33 17.45 -0.30 -4.92
CA GLY A 33 17.01 -1.57 -5.49
C GLY A 33 17.87 -2.74 -5.00
N GLY A 34 17.23 -3.77 -4.44
CA GLY A 34 17.84 -5.06 -4.14
C GLY A 34 17.84 -5.47 -2.66
N PRO A 35 18.13 -6.76 -2.37
CA PRO A 35 18.25 -7.26 -1.02
C PRO A 35 19.48 -6.67 -0.31
N GLY A 36 19.26 -5.57 0.40
CA GLY A 36 20.30 -4.83 1.13
C GLY A 36 20.58 -3.43 0.57
N GLY A 37 19.76 -2.90 -0.33
CA GLY A 37 19.95 -1.56 -0.85
C GLY A 37 19.91 -0.51 0.26
N GLY A 38 21.05 0.11 0.54
CA GLY A 38 21.16 1.31 1.35
C GLY A 38 20.71 2.52 0.53
N GLY A 39 19.62 3.14 0.95
CA GLY A 39 19.14 4.43 0.47
C GLY A 39 18.93 5.37 1.65
N ASP A 40 18.80 6.66 1.38
CA ASP A 40 18.26 7.58 2.37
C ASP A 40 16.82 7.16 2.67
N ASN A 41 16.56 6.82 3.92
CA ASN A 41 15.24 6.44 4.42
C ASN A 41 14.37 7.69 4.59
N THR A 42 14.28 8.51 3.56
CA THR A 42 13.58 9.78 3.58
C THR A 42 12.55 9.81 2.47
N THR A 43 11.29 10.00 2.83
CA THR A 43 10.24 10.35 1.87
C THR A 43 10.32 11.84 1.60
N TYR A 44 10.27 12.22 0.32
CA TYR A 44 10.22 13.61 -0.14
C TYR A 44 8.85 13.91 -0.70
N LEU A 45 8.32 15.09 -0.38
CA LEU A 45 7.19 15.72 -1.06
C LEU A 45 7.69 16.98 -1.74
N LEU A 46 7.60 17.02 -3.07
CA LEU A 46 8.04 18.14 -3.89
C LEU A 46 6.85 18.82 -4.56
N ASP A 47 6.93 20.13 -4.75
CA ASP A 47 6.04 20.86 -5.65
C ASP A 47 6.48 20.72 -7.11
N HIS A 48 5.70 21.27 -8.05
CA HIS A 48 5.99 21.21 -9.48
C HIS A 48 7.30 21.94 -9.90
N ASN A 49 7.85 22.79 -9.05
CA ASN A 49 9.09 23.53 -9.31
C ASN A 49 10.31 22.87 -8.65
N ASP A 50 10.19 21.59 -8.27
CA ASP A 50 11.20 20.81 -7.54
C ASP A 50 11.54 21.38 -6.15
N ASN A 51 10.69 22.25 -5.57
CA ASN A 51 10.93 22.70 -4.20
C ASN A 51 10.48 21.62 -3.20
N GLU A 52 11.31 21.35 -2.20
CA GLU A 52 10.94 20.51 -1.08
C GLU A 52 9.83 21.19 -0.26
N VAL A 53 8.65 20.57 -0.26
CA VAL A 53 7.50 20.98 0.55
C VAL A 53 7.63 20.36 1.94
N HIS A 54 8.00 19.09 2.00
CA HIS A 54 8.13 18.33 3.25
C HIS A 54 8.97 17.07 3.08
N THR A 55 9.52 16.58 4.19
CA THR A 55 10.24 15.31 4.27
C THR A 55 9.87 14.51 5.51
N TRP A 56 9.74 13.18 5.36
CA TRP A 56 9.60 12.24 6.47
C TRP A 56 10.84 11.36 6.55
N SER A 57 11.46 11.27 7.74
CA SER A 57 12.57 10.33 7.99
C SER A 57 12.05 9.02 8.58
N HIS A 58 12.59 7.91 8.11
CA HIS A 58 12.18 6.56 8.47
C HIS A 58 13.33 5.75 9.05
N VAL A 59 13.00 4.85 9.97
CA VAL A 59 13.98 3.90 10.54
C VAL A 59 14.31 2.79 9.55
N ARG A 60 13.35 2.40 8.71
CA ARG A 60 13.45 1.25 7.81
C ARG A 60 13.35 1.68 6.34
N ASN A 61 14.03 0.93 5.49
CA ASN A 61 14.00 1.15 4.04
C ASN A 61 12.60 0.87 3.50
N CYS A 62 12.21 1.65 2.49
CA CYS A 62 10.91 1.49 1.83
C CYS A 62 10.81 0.12 1.16
N ALA A 63 9.62 -0.48 1.21
CA ALA A 63 9.27 -1.64 0.41
C ALA A 63 8.75 -1.20 -0.97
N SER A 64 7.92 -0.16 -0.98
CA SER A 64 7.30 0.45 -2.16
C SER A 64 7.09 1.96 -1.95
N MET A 65 6.26 2.58 -2.78
CA MET A 65 6.02 4.02 -2.75
C MET A 65 5.11 4.41 -1.58
N PRO A 66 5.34 5.56 -0.92
CA PRO A 66 4.39 6.09 0.05
C PRO A 66 3.13 6.65 -0.62
N TYR A 67 2.03 6.66 0.14
CA TYR A 67 0.75 7.25 -0.26
C TYR A 67 0.47 8.49 0.57
N LEU A 68 0.25 9.64 -0.08
CA LEU A 68 -0.14 10.90 0.57
C LEU A 68 -1.67 11.05 0.63
N PHE A 69 -2.19 11.40 1.80
CA PHE A 69 -3.62 11.61 2.03
C PHE A 69 -4.00 13.10 2.10
N PRO A 70 -5.29 13.45 1.86
CA PRO A 70 -5.78 14.82 1.98
C PRO A 70 -5.64 15.43 3.38
N ASP A 71 -5.54 14.61 4.43
CA ASP A 71 -5.31 15.03 5.81
C ASP A 71 -3.81 15.21 6.15
N SER A 72 -2.95 15.21 5.14
CA SER A 72 -1.49 15.34 5.25
C SER A 72 -0.80 14.18 5.98
N THR A 73 -1.50 13.07 6.20
CA THR A 73 -0.88 11.82 6.65
C THR A 73 -0.29 11.05 5.47
N ILE A 74 0.64 10.14 5.75
CA ILE A 74 1.18 9.21 4.75
C ILE A 74 1.04 7.76 5.21
N ILE A 75 0.88 6.86 4.23
CA ILE A 75 1.15 5.43 4.41
C ILE A 75 2.54 5.14 3.86
N TYR A 76 3.37 4.47 4.66
CA TYR A 76 4.74 4.10 4.32
C TYR A 76 4.95 2.59 4.44
N PRO A 77 4.99 1.87 3.31
CA PRO A 77 5.34 0.46 3.27
C PRO A 77 6.85 0.28 3.44
N TYR A 78 7.28 -0.60 4.33
CA TYR A 78 8.69 -0.79 4.66
C TYR A 78 9.11 -2.25 4.73
N ARG A 79 10.42 -2.46 4.64
CA ARG A 79 11.06 -3.77 4.78
C ARG A 79 11.37 -4.09 6.24
N VAL A 80 10.95 -5.27 6.71
CA VAL A 80 11.31 -5.77 8.05
C VAL A 80 12.77 -6.25 8.09
N PRO A 81 13.44 -6.24 9.27
CA PRO A 81 14.85 -6.65 9.36
C PRO A 81 15.08 -8.13 9.06
N ASN A 82 14.15 -9.00 9.43
CA ASN A 82 14.27 -10.45 9.30
C ASN A 82 13.04 -11.04 8.58
N PRO A 83 12.90 -10.83 7.26
CA PRO A 83 11.79 -11.40 6.51
C PRO A 83 11.91 -12.93 6.44
N SER A 84 10.77 -13.63 6.50
CA SER A 84 10.72 -15.09 6.42
C SER A 84 10.85 -15.60 4.98
N MET A 85 10.51 -14.74 4.01
CA MET A 85 10.63 -14.94 2.57
C MET A 85 11.35 -13.72 2.00
N ASN A 86 12.53 -13.91 1.43
CA ASN A 86 13.44 -12.81 1.07
C ASN A 86 13.87 -12.91 -0.39
N ALA A 87 13.15 -12.21 -1.26
CA ALA A 87 13.49 -12.03 -2.67
C ALA A 87 13.27 -10.57 -3.09
N GLY A 88 13.33 -10.30 -4.41
CA GLY A 88 12.94 -8.99 -4.94
C GLY A 88 11.51 -8.64 -4.56
N GLY A 89 11.24 -7.38 -4.22
CA GLY A 89 9.92 -6.95 -3.76
C GLY A 89 9.63 -7.22 -2.28
N VAL A 90 10.57 -7.75 -1.49
CA VAL A 90 10.28 -8.02 -0.06
C VAL A 90 9.98 -6.75 0.74
N GLY A 91 8.80 -6.72 1.35
CA GLY A 91 8.39 -5.73 2.33
C GLY A 91 8.37 -6.33 3.73
N GLY A 92 7.25 -6.20 4.42
CA GLY A 92 7.00 -6.83 5.71
C GLY A 92 6.32 -5.95 6.74
N GLY A 93 6.18 -4.64 6.49
CA GLY A 93 5.31 -3.82 7.34
C GLY A 93 4.84 -2.55 6.65
N ILE A 94 3.90 -1.90 7.31
CA ILE A 94 3.16 -0.74 6.84
C ILE A 94 2.97 0.17 8.04
N SER A 95 3.31 1.45 7.91
CA SER A 95 3.01 2.46 8.93
C SER A 95 2.14 3.57 8.36
N LYS A 96 1.29 4.15 9.20
CA LYS A 96 0.67 5.46 8.96
C LYS A 96 1.35 6.50 9.82
N LEU A 97 1.78 7.59 9.18
CA LEU A 97 2.49 8.68 9.84
C LEU A 97 1.72 9.99 9.66
N SER A 98 1.73 10.84 10.68
CA SER A 98 1.25 12.22 10.56
C SER A 98 2.25 13.11 9.81
N TRP A 99 1.82 14.33 9.50
CA TRP A 99 2.63 15.36 8.86
C TRP A 99 3.93 15.69 9.63
N ASP A 100 3.96 15.54 10.95
CA ASP A 100 5.16 15.79 11.75
C ASP A 100 6.07 14.55 11.88
N GLY A 101 5.72 13.43 11.24
CA GLY A 101 6.44 12.17 11.32
C GLY A 101 6.09 11.28 12.52
N SER A 102 5.10 11.64 13.34
CA SER A 102 4.63 10.75 14.40
C SER A 102 3.92 9.52 13.85
N THR A 103 4.22 8.33 14.37
CA THR A 103 3.51 7.10 14.01
C THR A 103 2.10 7.10 14.58
N LEU A 104 1.09 7.05 13.71
CA LEU A 104 -0.31 6.88 14.08
C LEU A 104 -0.63 5.40 14.31
N TRP A 105 -0.14 4.53 13.44
CA TRP A 105 -0.13 3.08 13.62
C TRP A 105 0.98 2.43 12.80
N ASP A 106 1.36 1.20 13.18
CA ASP A 106 2.37 0.37 12.53
C ASP A 106 1.93 -1.08 12.59
N TYR A 107 1.96 -1.77 11.44
CA TYR A 107 1.57 -3.17 11.35
C TYR A 107 2.60 -3.97 10.54
N GLN A 108 3.08 -5.09 11.10
CA GLN A 108 4.02 -5.98 10.44
C GLN A 108 3.30 -7.22 9.89
N PHE A 109 3.47 -7.44 8.60
CA PHE A 109 2.95 -8.58 7.85
C PHE A 109 4.11 -9.43 7.33
N ALA A 110 4.81 -10.06 8.28
CA ALA A 110 5.95 -10.94 8.03
C ALA A 110 5.97 -12.07 9.06
N ASN A 111 5.56 -13.26 8.66
CA ASN A 111 5.53 -14.46 9.48
C ASN A 111 5.80 -15.71 8.61
N ASN A 112 5.68 -16.91 9.17
CA ASN A 112 6.00 -18.13 8.43
C ASN A 112 4.99 -18.48 7.33
N THR A 113 3.76 -17.97 7.41
CA THR A 113 2.69 -18.19 6.42
C THR A 113 2.73 -17.13 5.33
N TYR A 114 2.81 -15.85 5.72
CA TYR A 114 2.73 -14.71 4.82
C TYR A 114 3.90 -13.73 4.97
N GLN A 115 4.26 -13.09 3.85
CA GLN A 115 5.22 -12.00 3.80
C GLN A 115 4.73 -10.93 2.83
N HIS A 116 4.56 -9.68 3.27
CA HIS A 116 4.24 -8.56 2.38
C HIS A 116 5.25 -8.49 1.22
N HIS A 117 4.70 -8.47 0.01
CA HIS A 117 5.38 -8.55 -1.27
C HIS A 117 4.99 -7.37 -2.15
N HIS A 118 5.95 -6.55 -2.54
CA HIS A 118 5.80 -5.31 -3.30
C HIS A 118 5.01 -4.22 -2.57
N ASP A 119 3.76 -4.02 -2.96
CA ASP A 119 3.02 -2.79 -2.69
C ASP A 119 1.77 -3.03 -1.85
N VAL A 120 1.13 -1.93 -1.46
CA VAL A 120 -0.13 -1.94 -0.72
C VAL A 120 -1.10 -0.96 -1.34
N GLU A 121 -2.40 -1.14 -1.16
CA GLU A 121 -3.40 -0.17 -1.62
C GLU A 121 -4.28 0.24 -0.44
N PRO A 122 -4.13 1.47 0.08
CA PRO A 122 -5.03 2.00 1.08
C PRO A 122 -6.45 2.22 0.53
N LEU A 123 -7.46 1.77 1.27
CA LEU A 123 -8.85 1.81 0.85
C LEU A 123 -9.62 2.98 1.49
N PRO A 124 -10.73 3.45 0.86
CA PRO A 124 -11.55 4.53 1.42
C PRO A 124 -12.17 4.24 2.80
N ASN A 125 -12.30 2.96 3.18
CA ASN A 125 -12.81 2.54 4.49
C ASN A 125 -11.73 2.59 5.59
N GLY A 126 -10.49 2.93 5.27
CA GLY A 126 -9.36 2.95 6.21
C GLY A 126 -8.56 1.64 6.26
N ASN A 127 -9.04 0.57 5.60
CA ASN A 127 -8.30 -0.68 5.46
C ASN A 127 -7.19 -0.55 4.43
N VAL A 128 -6.34 -1.57 4.34
CA VAL A 128 -5.25 -1.63 3.37
C VAL A 128 -5.25 -3.00 2.69
N LEU A 129 -5.29 -3.03 1.36
CA LEU A 129 -4.97 -4.25 0.61
C LEU A 129 -3.47 -4.46 0.62
N ILE A 130 -3.05 -5.68 0.91
CA ILE A 130 -1.66 -6.08 0.97
C ILE A 130 -1.50 -7.27 0.03
N ILE A 131 -0.62 -7.15 -0.96
CA ILE A 131 -0.15 -8.31 -1.71
C ILE A 131 0.95 -9.01 -0.90
N VAL A 132 0.83 -10.33 -0.78
CA VAL A 132 1.72 -11.14 0.05
C VAL A 132 2.17 -12.39 -0.69
N TRP A 133 3.42 -12.78 -0.43
CA TRP A 133 3.81 -14.16 -0.63
C TRP A 133 3.11 -15.04 0.39
N GLU A 134 2.51 -16.12 -0.09
CA GLU A 134 1.94 -17.20 0.71
C GLU A 134 2.81 -18.46 0.56
N ARG A 135 3.36 -18.94 1.68
CA ARG A 135 4.23 -20.12 1.68
C ARG A 135 3.42 -21.40 1.42
N LYS A 136 3.87 -22.21 0.47
CA LYS A 136 3.33 -23.53 0.15
C LYS A 136 4.45 -24.57 0.24
N THR A 137 4.17 -25.67 0.93
CA THR A 137 5.05 -26.82 1.03
C THR A 137 5.24 -27.49 -0.33
N ASP A 138 6.27 -28.33 -0.44
CA ASP A 138 6.47 -29.16 -1.63
C ASP A 138 5.27 -30.07 -1.91
N THR A 139 4.71 -30.66 -0.87
CA THR A 139 3.55 -31.56 -0.95
C THR A 139 2.32 -30.85 -1.52
N GLU A 140 2.05 -29.63 -1.06
CA GLU A 140 0.97 -28.79 -1.62
C GLU A 140 1.26 -28.40 -3.07
N ALA A 141 2.49 -28.04 -3.41
CA ALA A 141 2.84 -27.68 -4.77
C ALA A 141 2.73 -28.86 -5.73
N TYR A 142 3.18 -30.06 -5.34
CA TYR A 142 3.04 -31.28 -6.13
C TYR A 142 1.58 -31.70 -6.28
N SER A 143 0.75 -31.53 -5.24
CA SER A 143 -0.70 -31.78 -5.36
C SER A 143 -1.38 -30.78 -6.31
N MET A 144 -0.80 -29.58 -6.46
CA MET A 144 -1.18 -28.58 -7.43
C MET A 144 -0.44 -28.71 -8.78
N GLY A 145 0.07 -29.89 -9.11
CA GLY A 145 0.61 -30.20 -10.43
C GLY A 145 2.01 -29.63 -10.70
N ARG A 146 2.67 -28.99 -9.74
CA ARG A 146 4.11 -28.71 -9.88
C ARG A 146 4.83 -30.05 -10.12
N GLN A 147 5.79 -30.12 -11.05
CA GLN A 147 6.54 -31.36 -11.33
C GLN A 147 7.93 -31.37 -10.70
N THR A 148 8.49 -30.19 -10.44
CA THR A 148 9.84 -30.06 -9.88
C THR A 148 9.95 -28.76 -9.09
N ILE A 149 10.55 -28.85 -7.90
CA ILE A 149 10.95 -27.71 -7.08
C ILE A 149 12.46 -27.76 -6.97
N ASN A 150 13.13 -26.76 -7.54
CA ASN A 150 14.59 -26.67 -7.56
C ASN A 150 15.04 -25.36 -6.88
N ASN A 151 14.89 -25.32 -5.56
CA ASN A 151 15.41 -24.26 -4.70
C ASN A 151 15.83 -24.84 -3.34
N PRO A 152 16.72 -24.16 -2.58
CA PRO A 152 17.25 -24.69 -1.32
C PRO A 152 16.23 -24.89 -0.20
N LEU A 153 15.06 -24.25 -0.31
CA LEU A 153 14.00 -24.27 0.70
C LEU A 153 12.99 -25.40 0.44
N ASN A 154 13.03 -26.01 -0.75
CA ASN A 154 12.08 -27.02 -1.20
C ASN A 154 10.62 -26.59 -0.98
N GLU A 155 10.31 -25.34 -1.31
CA GLU A 155 8.99 -24.75 -1.16
C GLU A 155 8.62 -23.88 -2.37
N MET A 156 7.37 -23.44 -2.41
CA MET A 156 6.86 -22.48 -3.39
C MET A 156 6.21 -21.31 -2.66
N TRP A 157 6.37 -20.10 -3.18
CA TRP A 157 5.64 -18.93 -2.69
C TRP A 157 4.60 -18.57 -3.74
N SER A 158 3.32 -18.68 -3.37
CA SER A 158 2.21 -18.17 -4.19
C SER A 158 1.91 -16.72 -3.82
N GLU A 159 0.93 -16.12 -4.49
CA GLU A 159 0.47 -14.76 -4.21
C GLU A 159 -0.93 -14.78 -3.58
N ALA A 160 -1.14 -13.91 -2.61
CA ALA A 160 -2.47 -13.61 -2.09
C ALA A 160 -2.63 -12.09 -1.93
N ILE A 161 -3.88 -11.63 -1.94
CA ILE A 161 -4.27 -10.25 -1.61
C ILE A 161 -5.12 -10.31 -0.35
N LEU A 162 -4.73 -9.58 0.68
CA LEU A 162 -5.40 -9.55 1.97
C LEU A 162 -5.85 -8.13 2.29
N GLU A 163 -7.09 -7.96 2.74
CA GLU A 163 -7.59 -6.68 3.26
C GLU A 163 -7.36 -6.61 4.77
N LEU A 164 -6.35 -5.85 5.19
CA LEU A 164 -6.02 -5.60 6.59
C LEU A 164 -6.83 -4.42 7.13
N ASP A 165 -7.51 -4.63 8.24
CA ASP A 165 -7.94 -3.57 9.14
C ASP A 165 -6.75 -3.19 10.05
N PRO A 166 -6.15 -2.00 9.89
CA PRO A 166 -4.96 -1.61 10.67
C PRO A 166 -5.27 -1.24 12.13
N GLU A 167 -6.53 -0.97 12.49
CA GLU A 167 -6.91 -0.66 13.87
C GLU A 167 -6.98 -1.92 14.73
N THR A 168 -7.52 -3.00 14.16
CA THR A 168 -7.69 -4.28 14.86
C THR A 168 -6.64 -5.31 14.52
N GLY A 169 -6.00 -5.17 13.35
CA GLY A 169 -5.06 -6.14 12.83
C GLY A 169 -5.69 -7.34 12.11
N ASN A 170 -7.00 -7.33 11.92
CA ASN A 170 -7.73 -8.43 11.31
C ASN A 170 -7.62 -8.41 9.79
N ILE A 171 -7.60 -9.60 9.19
CA ILE A 171 -7.87 -9.76 7.77
C ILE A 171 -9.38 -9.90 7.59
N VAL A 172 -10.01 -8.95 6.90
CA VAL A 172 -11.47 -8.91 6.73
C VAL A 172 -11.93 -9.48 5.39
N TRP A 173 -11.02 -9.59 4.43
CA TRP A 173 -11.21 -10.21 3.12
C TRP A 173 -9.88 -10.75 2.60
N GLU A 174 -9.94 -11.82 1.82
CA GLU A 174 -8.77 -12.45 1.23
C GLU A 174 -9.07 -13.02 -0.17
N TRP A 175 -8.04 -13.05 -1.01
CA TRP A 175 -8.04 -13.72 -2.29
C TRP A 175 -6.70 -14.42 -2.50
N HIS A 176 -6.75 -15.69 -2.91
CA HIS A 176 -5.56 -16.54 -3.05
C HIS A 176 -5.40 -16.97 -4.50
N LEU A 177 -4.26 -16.64 -5.13
CA LEU A 177 -3.94 -17.13 -6.48
C LEU A 177 -4.01 -18.66 -6.54
N TRP A 178 -3.65 -19.32 -5.45
CA TRP A 178 -3.65 -20.77 -5.30
C TRP A 178 -4.99 -21.43 -5.65
N ASP A 179 -6.11 -20.78 -5.36
CA ASP A 179 -7.46 -21.30 -5.60
C ASP A 179 -7.94 -21.11 -7.06
N HIS A 180 -7.14 -20.40 -7.86
CA HIS A 180 -7.46 -20.02 -9.23
C HIS A 180 -6.45 -20.56 -10.25
N LEU A 181 -5.67 -21.57 -9.85
CA LEU A 181 -4.72 -22.24 -10.74
C LEU A 181 -5.43 -23.22 -11.67
N CYS A 182 -5.03 -23.21 -12.95
CA CYS A 182 -5.36 -24.25 -13.91
C CYS A 182 -4.09 -25.05 -14.21
N GLN A 183 -4.19 -26.38 -14.26
CA GLN A 183 -3.06 -27.26 -14.52
C GLN A 183 -3.23 -27.98 -15.84
N ASP A 184 -2.17 -27.96 -16.66
CA ASP A 184 -2.10 -28.69 -17.94
C ASP A 184 -1.35 -30.02 -17.77
N ILE A 185 -1.67 -30.77 -16.70
CA ILE A 185 -1.10 -32.10 -16.45
C ILE A 185 -2.25 -33.10 -16.46
N SER A 186 -2.21 -34.04 -17.41
CA SER A 186 -3.18 -35.12 -17.45
C SER A 186 -2.94 -36.08 -16.29
N SER A 187 -4.02 -36.59 -15.70
CA SER A 187 -3.92 -37.57 -14.61
C SER A 187 -3.30 -38.90 -15.07
N SER A 188 -3.26 -39.16 -16.37
CA SER A 188 -2.51 -40.21 -17.08
C SER A 188 -2.63 -39.94 -18.58
#